data_AF-A0A2R6E1A2-F1
#
_entry.id   AF-A0A2R6E1A2-F1
#
_cell.length_a   1.000
_cell.length_b   1.000
_cell.length_c   1.000
_cell.angle_alpha   90.00
_cell.angle_beta   90.00
_cell.angle_gamma   90.00
#
_symmetry.space_group_name_H-M   'P 1'
#
loop_
_entity.id
_entity.type
_entity.pdbx_description
1 polymer ?
#
loop_
_entity_poly.entity_id
_entity_poly.type
_entity_poly.pdbx_seq_one_letter_code
_entity_poly.pdbx_strand_id
1 'polypeptide(L)'
;MVATPGTGVQAVSGVGDVDGDGDDGLVFADASQTLRYLEPDGSTATLEDGQTGSNVGIGAGAVTDLDGDGVASIVAVDGNNDVKIVCASTADGGEGTTVITAADAEKSPPTVADVDDDGNEEIADVGRADGKVKYVDDVDGSNDIAYLQDDGGDRIDGSAGTGLV
;
A
#
# COMPACT_ATOMS: atom_id res chain seq x y z
N MET A 1 -25.76 5.48 -2.87
CA MET A 1 -25.29 6.57 -3.75
C MET A 1 -24.50 5.94 -4.90
N VAL A 2 -24.48 6.56 -6.08
CA VAL A 2 -23.61 6.14 -7.20
C VAL A 2 -22.76 7.35 -7.57
N ALA A 3 -21.45 7.26 -7.37
CA ALA A 3 -20.50 8.29 -7.76
C ALA A 3 -19.84 7.92 -9.09
N THR A 4 -19.43 8.92 -9.86
CA THR A 4 -18.69 8.76 -11.13
C THR A 4 -17.40 9.56 -11.06
N PRO A 5 -16.30 8.97 -10.52
CA PRO A 5 -15.00 9.62 -10.48
C PRO A 5 -14.53 9.96 -11.91
N GLY A 6 -14.12 11.22 -12.13
CA GLY A 6 -13.96 11.80 -13.47
C GLY A 6 -12.83 11.25 -14.34
N THR A 7 -11.91 10.47 -13.77
CA THR A 7 -10.74 9.90 -14.46
C THR A 7 -10.81 8.38 -14.63
N GLY A 8 -11.90 7.73 -14.22
CA GLY A 8 -12.04 6.27 -14.24
C GLY A 8 -11.25 5.58 -13.13
N VAL A 9 -11.71 4.41 -12.70
CA VAL A 9 -11.08 3.60 -11.65
C VAL A 9 -10.33 2.45 -12.30
N GLN A 10 -9.06 2.27 -11.96
CA GLN A 10 -8.24 1.17 -12.47
C GLN A 10 -7.91 0.13 -11.41
N ALA A 11 -7.86 0.50 -10.14
CA ALA A 11 -7.75 -0.41 -9.01
C ALA A 11 -8.50 0.16 -7.80
N VAL A 12 -8.94 -0.73 -6.91
CA VAL A 12 -9.52 -0.38 -5.60
C VAL A 12 -8.61 -0.99 -4.55
N SER A 13 -8.20 -0.18 -3.58
CA SER A 13 -7.31 -0.60 -2.49
C SER A 13 -8.08 -1.11 -1.29
N GLY A 14 -9.11 -0.38 -0.88
CA GLY A 14 -9.83 -0.69 0.35
C GLY A 14 -10.70 0.46 0.82
N VAL A 15 -11.08 0.41 2.08
CA VAL A 15 -11.91 1.39 2.77
C VAL A 15 -11.25 1.72 4.11
N GLY A 16 -11.21 3.00 4.48
CA GLY A 16 -10.71 3.47 5.77
C GLY A 16 -10.77 4.98 5.89
N ASP A 17 -10.69 5.49 7.12
CA ASP A 17 -10.54 6.91 7.42
C ASP A 17 -9.14 7.38 7.02
N VAL A 18 -8.99 7.84 5.77
CA VAL A 18 -7.71 8.22 5.20
C VAL A 18 -7.42 9.71 5.29
N ASP A 19 -8.32 10.52 5.82
CA ASP A 19 -8.11 11.96 6.02
C ASP A 19 -8.37 12.45 7.46
N GLY A 20 -8.67 11.54 8.37
CA GLY A 20 -8.77 11.75 9.81
C GLY A 20 -10.06 12.46 10.24
N ASP A 21 -11.11 12.40 9.42
CA ASP A 21 -12.40 13.03 9.73
C ASP A 21 -13.37 12.10 10.48
N GLY A 22 -13.00 10.83 10.63
CA GLY A 22 -13.75 9.78 11.31
C GLY A 22 -14.74 9.02 10.43
N ASP A 23 -14.87 9.36 9.16
CA ASP A 23 -15.69 8.65 8.18
C ASP A 23 -14.80 7.83 7.22
N ASP A 24 -15.20 6.58 6.97
CA ASP A 24 -14.45 5.68 6.10
C ASP A 24 -14.68 6.02 4.61
N GLY A 25 -13.60 6.36 3.90
CA GLY A 25 -13.58 6.60 2.45
C GLY A 25 -13.17 5.37 1.64
N LEU A 26 -13.71 5.19 0.43
CA LEU A 26 -13.26 4.15 -0.52
C LEU A 26 -12.01 4.63 -1.27
N VAL A 27 -10.88 3.97 -1.07
CA VAL A 27 -9.60 4.28 -1.73
C VAL A 27 -9.48 3.57 -3.07
N PHE A 28 -9.08 4.30 -4.10
CA PHE A 28 -8.88 3.78 -5.44
C PHE A 28 -7.77 4.49 -6.20
N ALA A 29 -7.14 3.79 -7.14
CA ALA A 29 -6.25 4.38 -8.12
C ALA A 29 -7.01 4.72 -9.40
N ASP A 30 -6.82 5.96 -9.89
CA ASP A 30 -7.45 6.42 -11.11
C ASP A 30 -6.64 6.11 -12.38
N ALA A 31 -7.14 6.50 -13.57
CA ALA A 31 -6.41 6.26 -14.82
C ALA A 31 -5.07 7.01 -14.97
N SER A 32 -4.80 7.97 -14.09
CA SER A 32 -3.51 8.65 -13.98
C SER A 32 -2.59 7.98 -12.95
N GLN A 33 -2.95 6.78 -12.46
CA GLN A 33 -2.27 6.02 -11.41
C GLN A 33 -2.08 6.84 -10.13
N THR A 34 -3.02 7.73 -9.82
CA THR A 34 -3.04 8.51 -8.60
C THR A 34 -4.07 7.94 -7.64
N LEU A 35 -3.69 7.76 -6.38
CA LEU A 35 -4.58 7.37 -5.29
C LEU A 35 -5.54 8.51 -4.96
N ARG A 36 -6.80 8.15 -4.83
CA ARG A 36 -7.92 9.02 -4.52
C ARG A 36 -8.83 8.28 -3.55
N TYR A 37 -9.70 9.02 -2.89
CA TYR A 37 -10.72 8.45 -2.02
C TYR A 37 -12.09 9.05 -2.33
N LEU A 38 -13.12 8.22 -2.17
CA LEU A 38 -14.52 8.57 -2.36
C LEU A 38 -15.22 8.54 -0.99
N GLU A 39 -15.74 9.69 -0.59
CA GLU A 39 -16.46 9.86 0.65
C GLU A 39 -17.88 9.29 0.62
N PRO A 40 -18.48 8.96 1.78
CA PRO A 40 -19.88 8.57 1.89
C PRO A 40 -20.87 9.63 1.36
N ASP A 41 -20.45 10.90 1.29
CA ASP A 41 -21.25 12.01 0.73
C ASP A 41 -21.18 12.13 -0.81
N GLY A 42 -20.25 11.38 -1.42
CA GLY A 42 -20.08 11.26 -2.88
C GLY A 42 -19.02 12.16 -3.47
N SER A 43 -18.37 12.97 -2.64
CA SER A 43 -17.21 13.75 -3.02
C SER A 43 -15.99 12.85 -3.23
N THR A 44 -15.07 13.30 -4.08
CA THR A 44 -13.81 12.58 -4.29
C THR A 44 -12.65 13.53 -4.10
N ALA A 45 -11.68 13.12 -3.30
CA ALA A 45 -10.46 13.86 -3.07
C ALA A 45 -9.24 13.06 -3.55
N THR A 46 -8.12 13.76 -3.72
CA THR A 46 -6.85 13.17 -4.14
C THR A 46 -5.98 13.06 -2.90
N LEU A 47 -5.32 11.91 -2.71
CA LEU A 47 -4.32 11.77 -1.65
C LEU A 47 -3.06 12.55 -2.04
N GLU A 48 -2.57 13.39 -1.14
CA GLU A 48 -1.30 14.06 -1.33
C GLU A 48 -0.19 13.04 -1.50
N ASP A 49 0.72 13.29 -2.44
CA ASP A 49 1.75 12.34 -2.86
C ASP A 49 1.22 10.94 -3.23
N GLY A 50 -0.06 10.79 -3.55
CA GLY A 50 -0.68 9.50 -3.88
C GLY A 50 -0.29 8.88 -5.23
N GLN A 51 0.77 9.34 -5.91
CA GLN A 51 1.18 8.74 -7.18
C GLN A 51 1.75 7.34 -6.95
N THR A 52 1.22 6.38 -7.72
CA THR A 52 1.60 4.96 -7.74
C THR A 52 2.03 4.58 -9.14
N GLY A 53 2.97 3.63 -9.29
CA GLY A 53 3.32 3.02 -10.57
C GLY A 53 3.74 3.94 -11.74
N SER A 54 4.51 3.38 -12.68
CA SER A 54 4.48 3.88 -14.05
C SER A 54 4.67 2.70 -14.97
N ASN A 55 3.71 2.47 -15.87
CA ASN A 55 3.82 1.64 -17.08
C ASN A 55 3.49 0.13 -17.00
N VAL A 56 3.49 -0.55 -15.85
CA VAL A 56 3.29 -2.04 -15.83
C VAL A 56 2.44 -2.54 -14.64
N GLY A 57 1.28 -1.95 -14.41
CA GLY A 57 0.35 -2.37 -13.35
C GLY A 57 0.21 -1.33 -12.25
N ILE A 58 -0.78 -1.54 -11.37
CA ILE A 58 -1.09 -0.63 -10.29
C ILE A 58 -0.72 -1.32 -8.99
N GLY A 59 0.35 -0.85 -8.36
CA GLY A 59 0.80 -1.33 -7.07
C GLY A 59 -0.05 -0.81 -5.91
N ALA A 60 -1.32 -0.46 -6.11
CA ALA A 60 -2.18 0.03 -5.05
C ALA A 60 -2.60 -1.17 -4.17
N GLY A 61 -2.12 -1.17 -2.93
CA GLY A 61 -2.27 -2.28 -1.99
C GLY A 61 -3.28 -1.97 -0.89
N ALA A 62 -2.91 -2.31 0.34
CA ALA A 62 -3.76 -2.25 1.52
C ALA A 62 -4.06 -0.82 1.99
N VAL A 63 -5.18 -0.70 2.69
CA VAL A 63 -5.58 0.48 3.51
C VAL A 63 -5.66 -0.01 4.95
N THR A 64 -4.82 0.51 5.83
CA THR A 64 -4.73 0.08 7.24
C THR A 64 -4.06 1.15 8.10
N ASP A 65 -4.39 1.20 9.38
CA ASP A 65 -3.77 2.08 10.37
C ASP A 65 -2.47 1.43 10.88
N LEU A 66 -1.35 1.73 10.23
CA LEU A 66 -0.06 1.06 10.47
C LEU A 66 0.61 1.51 11.77
N ASP A 67 0.43 2.77 12.17
CA ASP A 67 1.09 3.36 13.34
C ASP A 67 0.17 3.48 14.57
N GLY A 68 -1.12 3.16 14.40
CA GLY A 68 -2.12 3.16 15.46
C GLY A 68 -2.60 4.56 15.84
N ASP A 69 -2.42 5.56 14.97
CA ASP A 69 -2.84 6.94 15.20
C ASP A 69 -4.35 7.16 14.94
N GLY A 70 -5.01 6.18 14.33
CA GLY A 70 -6.43 6.21 13.98
C GLY A 70 -6.73 6.71 12.58
N VAL A 71 -5.72 7.06 11.78
CA VAL A 71 -5.84 7.45 10.37
C VAL A 71 -5.18 6.40 9.49
N ALA A 72 -5.95 5.86 8.55
CA ALA A 72 -5.49 4.80 7.69
C ALA A 72 -4.40 5.27 6.71
N SER A 73 -3.30 4.53 6.70
CA SER A 73 -2.26 4.57 5.69
C SER A 73 -2.65 3.74 4.46
N ILE A 74 -2.10 4.11 3.30
CA ILE A 74 -2.22 3.35 2.06
C ILE A 74 -0.85 2.83 1.67
N VAL A 75 -0.71 1.51 1.60
CA VAL A 75 0.51 0.86 1.14
C VAL A 75 0.43 0.63 -0.36
N ALA A 76 1.46 1.09 -1.08
CA ALA A 76 1.53 0.96 -2.52
C ALA A 76 2.95 0.71 -3.03
N VAL A 77 3.07 0.44 -4.33
CA VAL A 77 4.35 0.43 -5.05
C VAL A 77 4.42 1.61 -6.03
N ASP A 78 5.45 2.43 -5.89
CA ASP A 78 5.62 3.69 -6.62
C ASP A 78 6.09 3.49 -8.07
N GLY A 79 6.55 4.52 -8.79
CA GLY A 79 7.10 4.36 -10.15
C GLY A 79 8.49 3.70 -10.22
N ASN A 80 9.24 3.70 -9.13
CA ASN A 80 10.63 3.25 -9.03
C ASN A 80 10.79 1.81 -8.56
N ASN A 81 9.69 1.13 -8.21
CA ASN A 81 9.71 -0.20 -7.58
C ASN A 81 10.06 -0.14 -6.09
N ASP A 82 9.71 0.97 -5.45
CA ASP A 82 9.80 1.13 -4.01
C ASP A 82 8.43 0.92 -3.37
N VAL A 83 8.42 0.32 -2.18
CA VAL A 83 7.24 0.34 -1.31
C VAL A 83 7.05 1.76 -0.81
N LYS A 84 5.82 2.22 -0.87
CA LYS A 84 5.41 3.58 -0.52
C LYS A 84 4.22 3.51 0.41
N ILE A 85 4.32 4.19 1.54
CA ILE A 85 3.25 4.33 2.52
C ILE A 85 2.76 5.77 2.40
N VAL A 86 1.49 5.93 2.06
CA VAL A 86 0.84 7.22 1.87
C VAL A 86 -0.16 7.41 2.99
N CYS A 87 0.08 8.38 3.86
CA CYS A 87 -0.88 8.84 4.85
C CYS A 87 -1.33 10.27 4.50
N ALA A 88 -2.54 10.65 4.89
CA ALA A 88 -2.90 12.07 4.87
C ALA A 88 -2.24 12.78 6.05
N SER A 89 -1.73 13.98 5.80
CA SER A 89 -1.20 14.81 6.88
C SER A 89 -2.35 15.31 7.75
N THR A 90 -2.41 14.85 9.00
CA THR A 90 -3.43 15.30 9.96
C THR A 90 -3.00 16.60 10.65
N ALA A 91 -3.96 17.35 11.19
CA ALA A 91 -3.69 18.60 11.91
C ALA A 91 -2.81 18.40 13.17
N ASP A 92 -2.74 17.17 13.69
CA ASP A 92 -1.93 16.78 14.84
C ASP A 92 -0.55 16.22 14.43
N GLY A 93 -0.25 16.20 13.13
CA GLY A 93 1.08 15.85 12.62
C GLY A 93 1.21 14.43 12.05
N GLY A 94 0.10 13.77 11.68
CA GLY A 94 0.08 12.47 11.00
C GLY A 94 1.03 12.50 9.81
N GLU A 95 1.97 11.56 9.81
CA GLU A 95 3.22 11.65 9.06
C GLU A 95 2.96 11.65 7.55
N GLY A 96 3.90 12.26 6.80
CA GLY A 96 3.80 12.36 5.36
C GLY A 96 3.98 11.01 4.66
N THR A 97 4.36 11.07 3.39
CA THR A 97 4.69 9.86 2.64
C THR A 97 6.04 9.27 3.05
N THR A 98 6.07 7.98 3.41
CA THR A 98 7.30 7.18 3.56
C THR A 98 7.59 6.41 2.26
N VAL A 99 8.86 6.37 1.84
CA VAL A 99 9.32 5.59 0.68
C VAL A 99 10.49 4.69 1.08
N ILE A 100 10.31 3.38 0.89
CA ILE A 100 11.28 2.35 1.24
C ILE A 100 12.06 1.97 -0.03
N THR A 101 13.12 2.74 -0.27
CA THR A 101 13.90 2.72 -1.54
C THR A 101 14.67 1.43 -1.85
N ALA A 102 14.79 0.53 -0.88
CA ALA A 102 15.50 -0.74 -1.05
C ALA A 102 14.55 -1.92 -1.32
N ALA A 103 13.24 -1.65 -1.44
CA ALA A 103 12.25 -2.70 -1.58
C ALA A 103 12.51 -3.53 -2.85
N ASP A 104 12.65 -2.95 -4.05
CA ASP A 104 12.66 -3.70 -5.34
C ASP A 104 11.36 -4.51 -5.54
N ALA A 105 10.23 -3.87 -5.26
CA ALA A 105 8.91 -4.48 -5.31
C ALA A 105 8.37 -4.53 -6.75
N GLU A 106 7.84 -5.68 -7.14
CA GLU A 106 7.08 -5.86 -8.37
C GLU A 106 5.82 -4.98 -8.35
N LYS A 107 5.28 -4.63 -9.52
CA LYS A 107 4.11 -3.73 -9.63
C LYS A 107 2.79 -4.46 -9.36
N SER A 108 2.74 -5.21 -8.26
CA SER A 108 1.56 -5.90 -7.73
C SER A 108 1.10 -5.24 -6.42
N PRO A 109 -0.17 -5.41 -6.02
CA PRO A 109 -0.64 -4.96 -4.72
C PRO A 109 0.16 -5.58 -3.57
N PRO A 110 0.82 -4.79 -2.71
CA PRO A 110 1.40 -5.27 -1.46
C PRO A 110 0.31 -5.66 -0.46
N THR A 111 0.64 -6.54 0.48
CA THR A 111 -0.23 -7.00 1.57
C THR A 111 0.35 -6.57 2.90
N VAL A 112 -0.51 -6.28 3.87
CA VAL A 112 -0.11 -5.99 5.25
C VAL A 112 -0.58 -7.12 6.16
N ALA A 113 0.31 -7.63 6.99
CA ALA A 113 0.01 -8.66 7.99
C ALA A 113 1.19 -8.78 8.99
N ASP A 114 0.88 -9.17 10.22
CA ASP A 114 1.85 -9.70 11.18
C ASP A 114 2.34 -11.08 10.68
N VAL A 115 3.52 -11.13 10.07
CA VAL A 115 4.10 -12.32 9.44
C VAL A 115 5.06 -13.07 10.36
N ASP A 116 5.57 -12.42 11.41
CA ASP A 116 6.56 -13.01 12.32
C ASP A 116 6.09 -13.16 13.78
N ASP A 117 4.80 -12.86 14.03
CA ASP A 117 4.10 -12.95 15.31
C ASP A 117 4.71 -12.04 16.42
N ASP A 118 5.33 -10.92 16.04
CA ASP A 118 5.86 -9.94 17.00
C ASP A 118 4.80 -8.93 17.51
N GLY A 119 3.65 -8.88 16.81
CA GLY A 119 2.51 -8.02 17.12
C GLY A 119 2.47 -6.69 16.38
N ASN A 120 3.45 -6.40 15.52
CA ASN A 120 3.44 -5.31 14.56
C ASN A 120 3.00 -5.82 13.18
N GLU A 121 2.67 -4.92 12.27
CA GLU A 121 2.27 -5.29 10.92
C GLU A 121 3.43 -5.08 9.92
N GLU A 122 3.71 -6.10 9.11
CA GLU A 122 4.73 -6.04 8.06
C GLU A 122 4.10 -5.82 6.68
N ILE A 123 4.89 -5.24 5.77
CA ILE A 123 4.48 -5.05 4.38
C ILE A 123 5.09 -6.13 3.50
N ALA A 124 4.29 -7.08 3.04
CA ALA A 124 4.69 -8.13 2.13
C ALA A 124 4.50 -7.75 0.65
N ASP A 125 5.51 -8.03 -0.17
CA ASP A 125 5.49 -7.80 -1.62
C ASP A 125 6.27 -8.88 -2.39
N VAL A 126 6.06 -8.93 -3.71
CA VAL A 126 6.81 -9.83 -4.61
C VAL A 126 8.03 -9.08 -5.15
N GLY A 127 9.22 -9.63 -4.98
CA GLY A 127 10.44 -9.07 -5.52
C GLY A 127 10.49 -9.08 -7.04
N ARG A 128 10.79 -7.92 -7.63
CA ARG A 128 10.87 -7.76 -9.08
C ARG A 128 12.04 -8.52 -9.69
N ALA A 129 13.21 -8.49 -9.05
CA ALA A 129 14.41 -9.10 -9.64
C ALA A 129 14.44 -10.63 -9.52
N ASP A 130 13.89 -11.19 -8.45
CA ASP A 130 13.99 -12.61 -8.12
C ASP A 130 12.66 -13.36 -8.10
N GLY A 131 11.52 -12.66 -8.17
CA GLY A 131 10.20 -13.26 -8.09
C GLY A 131 9.91 -13.91 -6.75
N LYS A 132 10.63 -13.55 -5.68
CA LYS A 132 10.45 -14.12 -4.35
C LYS A 132 9.64 -13.20 -3.47
N VAL A 133 8.90 -13.77 -2.54
CA VAL A 133 8.08 -12.99 -1.60
C VAL A 133 8.96 -12.51 -0.46
N LYS A 134 8.91 -11.20 -0.22
CA LYS A 134 9.60 -10.53 0.87
C LYS A 134 8.62 -9.74 1.72
N TYR A 135 9.09 -9.31 2.86
CA TYR A 135 8.38 -8.39 3.71
C TYR A 135 9.32 -7.33 4.27
N VAL A 136 8.76 -6.14 4.51
CA VAL A 136 9.39 -5.06 5.28
C VAL A 136 8.89 -5.18 6.71
N ASP A 137 9.84 -5.33 7.62
CA ASP A 137 9.71 -5.43 9.06
C ASP A 137 10.12 -4.11 9.75
N ASP A 138 9.65 -3.88 10.98
CA ASP A 138 9.84 -2.63 11.72
C ASP A 138 9.51 -1.40 10.84
N VAL A 139 8.30 -1.41 10.25
CA VAL A 139 7.81 -0.36 9.33
C VAL A 139 7.85 1.01 10.02
N ASP A 140 8.32 2.04 9.30
CA ASP A 140 8.62 3.40 9.80
C ASP A 140 9.74 3.47 10.87
N GLY A 141 10.33 2.33 11.22
CA GLY A 141 11.54 2.18 12.02
C GLY A 141 12.79 1.90 11.18
N SER A 142 13.42 0.74 11.41
CA SER A 142 14.58 0.29 10.63
C SER A 142 14.23 -0.13 9.21
N ASN A 143 12.97 -0.52 8.94
CA ASN A 143 12.52 -1.05 7.67
C ASN A 143 13.38 -2.24 7.20
N ASP A 144 13.49 -3.26 8.05
CA ASP A 144 14.31 -4.44 7.79
C ASP A 144 13.64 -5.34 6.74
N ILE A 145 14.38 -5.71 5.69
CA ILE A 145 13.82 -6.50 4.58
C ILE A 145 14.24 -7.96 4.71
N ALA A 146 13.24 -8.85 4.77
CA ALA A 146 13.43 -10.29 4.86
C ALA A 146 12.58 -11.05 3.83
N TYR A 147 12.87 -12.34 3.63
CA TYR A 147 12.12 -13.20 2.73
C TYR A 147 11.17 -14.09 3.51
N LEU A 148 9.95 -14.27 3.00
CA LEU A 148 9.11 -15.37 3.47
C LEU A 148 9.75 -16.71 3.11
N GLN A 149 9.70 -17.64 4.05
CA GLN A 149 10.26 -18.98 3.94
C GLN A 149 9.23 -20.02 4.33
N ASP A 150 9.32 -21.20 3.73
CA ASP A 150 8.58 -22.37 4.20
C ASP A 150 9.26 -23.01 5.44
N ASP A 151 8.64 -24.07 5.98
CA ASP A 151 9.18 -24.85 7.10
C ASP A 151 10.57 -25.45 6.82
N GLY A 152 10.97 -25.56 5.55
CA GLY A 152 12.27 -26.03 5.10
C GLY A 152 13.33 -24.93 5.00
N GLY A 153 12.94 -23.66 5.13
CA GLY A 153 13.79 -22.48 4.92
C GLY A 153 13.91 -22.07 3.45
N ASP A 154 13.13 -22.68 2.55
CA ASP A 154 13.13 -22.31 1.14
C ASP A 154 12.28 -21.05 0.92
N ARG A 155 12.76 -20.14 0.09
CA ARG A 155 12.07 -18.87 -0.20
C ARG A 155 10.83 -19.10 -1.05
N ILE A 156 9.72 -18.49 -0.63
CA ILE A 156 8.43 -18.57 -1.32
C ILE A 156 8.48 -17.85 -2.66
N ASP A 157 7.98 -18.49 -3.72
CA ASP A 157 7.82 -17.88 -5.04
C ASP A 157 6.57 -17.00 -5.09
N GLY A 158 6.68 -15.90 -5.85
CA GLY A 158 5.61 -14.95 -6.08
C GLY A 158 5.50 -14.59 -7.56
N SER A 159 4.33 -14.13 -7.96
CA SER A 159 4.05 -13.66 -9.32
C SER A 159 3.12 -12.47 -9.31
N ALA A 160 3.44 -11.46 -10.11
CA ALA A 160 2.56 -10.32 -10.34
C ALA A 160 1.17 -10.70 -10.89
N GLY A 161 1.06 -11.87 -11.55
CA GLY A 161 -0.17 -12.31 -12.19
C GLY A 161 -1.06 -13.20 -11.32
N THR A 162 -0.48 -13.88 -10.32
CA THR A 162 -1.19 -14.91 -9.52
C THR A 162 -0.96 -14.83 -8.02
N GLY A 163 -0.10 -13.91 -7.53
CA GLY A 163 0.28 -13.83 -6.12
C GLY A 163 1.30 -14.92 -5.75
N LEU A 164 1.14 -15.51 -4.56
CA LEU A 164 1.97 -16.62 -4.07
C LEU A 164 1.83 -17.85 -4.98
N VAL A 165 2.93 -18.55 -5.29
CA VAL A 165 2.95 -19.72 -6.18
C VAL A 165 3.80 -20.87 -5.65
#